data_AF-A0A0R3SWM0-F1
#
_entry.id   AF-A0A0R3SWM0-F1
#
_cell.length_a   1.000
_cell.length_b   1.000
_cell.length_c   1.000
_cell.angle_alpha   90.00
_cell.angle_beta   90.00
_cell.angle_gamma   90.00
#
_symmetry.space_group_name_H-M   'P 1'
#
loop_
_entity.id
_entity.type
_entity.pdbx_description
1 polymer ?
#
loop_
_entity_poly.entity_id
_entity_poly.type
_entity_poly.pdbx_seq_one_letter_code
_entity_poly.pdbx_strand_id
1 'polypeptide(L)'
;MNRACIAAFMACPAQRLVLSMYDVELLCRSDGLGRMYAVLRKRCARIVNEDMREGEECFVIHARLPVVESFGLTDDLRKRTSGQVSMPQLRPGGWEVLDIDPLQRDASGKIAVLGETHIKMWQRQQEALKKLKLQNTEVTDAAGQNDAQPSSPISDTDSDDSQVEEELAKDEIITDLNRIRGYLKDVRKRKGLNINEQLVVEGAKQRTLTKNK
;
A
#
# COMPACT_ATOMS: atom_id res chain seq x y z
N MET A 1 5.55 -25.45 -21.41
CA MET A 1 6.46 -24.31 -21.14
C MET A 1 5.77 -23.22 -20.30
N ASN A 2 4.67 -22.61 -20.77
CA ASN A 2 3.98 -21.50 -20.08
C ASN A 2 3.63 -21.77 -18.60
N ARG A 3 3.11 -22.96 -18.27
CA ARG A 3 2.77 -23.32 -16.87
C ARG A 3 4.01 -23.35 -15.95
N ALA A 4 5.16 -23.77 -16.47
CA ALA A 4 6.40 -23.82 -15.70
C ALA A 4 6.94 -22.41 -15.43
N CYS A 5 6.91 -21.52 -16.43
CA CYS A 5 7.30 -20.12 -16.25
C CYS A 5 6.38 -19.39 -15.26
N ILE A 6 5.06 -19.61 -15.35
CA ILE A 6 4.09 -19.02 -14.41
C ILE A 6 4.32 -19.57 -13.00
N ALA A 7 4.53 -20.88 -12.83
CA ALA A 7 4.79 -21.47 -11.53
C ALA A 7 6.10 -20.96 -10.92
N ALA A 8 7.17 -20.84 -11.72
CA ALA A 8 8.45 -20.28 -11.28
C ALA A 8 8.31 -18.80 -10.85
N PHE A 9 7.55 -17.99 -11.61
CA PHE A 9 7.27 -16.61 -11.24
C PHE A 9 6.45 -16.50 -9.94
N MET A 10 5.42 -17.34 -9.78
CA MET A 10 4.59 -17.39 -8.57
C MET A 10 5.33 -17.92 -7.33
N ALA A 11 6.41 -18.68 -7.51
CA ALA A 11 7.26 -19.16 -6.43
C ALA A 11 8.26 -18.10 -5.94
N CYS A 12 8.45 -17.01 -6.70
CA CYS A 12 9.37 -15.95 -6.33
C CYS A 12 8.80 -15.11 -5.17
N PRO A 13 9.52 -14.96 -4.04
CA PRO A 13 9.05 -14.20 -2.88
C PRO A 13 8.98 -12.68 -3.10
N ALA A 14 9.61 -12.19 -4.17
CA ALA A 14 9.66 -10.77 -4.54
C ALA A 14 8.62 -10.37 -5.61
N GLN A 15 7.52 -11.12 -5.75
CA GLN A 15 6.46 -10.72 -6.66
C GLN A 15 5.84 -9.40 -6.18
N ARG A 16 5.88 -8.38 -7.03
CA ARG A 16 5.27 -7.06 -6.78
C ARG A 16 4.41 -6.64 -7.96
N LEU A 17 3.38 -5.86 -7.67
CA LEU A 17 2.49 -5.33 -8.68
C LEU A 17 3.04 -3.98 -9.17
N VAL A 18 3.12 -3.82 -10.48
CA VAL A 18 3.57 -2.56 -11.08
C VAL A 18 2.33 -1.79 -11.53
N LEU A 19 2.14 -0.59 -10.99
CA LEU A 19 1.08 0.32 -11.40
C LEU A 19 1.59 1.33 -12.42
N SER A 20 0.75 1.64 -13.40
CA SER A 20 0.94 2.84 -14.22
C SER A 20 0.53 4.08 -13.43
N MET A 21 1.37 5.12 -13.47
CA MET A 21 1.16 6.37 -12.76
C MET A 21 1.02 7.54 -13.75
N TYR A 22 0.20 8.52 -13.38
CA TYR A 22 0.18 9.85 -13.98
C TYR A 22 0.90 10.83 -13.07
N ASP A 23 1.70 11.70 -13.69
CA ASP A 23 2.17 12.94 -13.07
C ASP A 23 1.09 14.00 -13.31
N VAL A 24 0.53 14.49 -12.22
CA VAL A 24 -0.58 15.44 -12.20
C VAL A 24 -0.05 16.79 -11.77
N GLU A 25 -0.35 17.81 -12.56
CA GLU A 25 -0.09 19.21 -12.23
C GLU A 25 -1.43 19.92 -12.00
N LEU A 26 -1.59 20.47 -10.80
CA LEU A 26 -2.77 21.22 -10.37
C LEU A 26 -2.39 22.63 -9.97
N LEU A 27 -3.22 23.60 -10.33
CA LEU A 27 -3.14 24.96 -9.84
C LEU A 27 -4.37 25.23 -8.97
N CYS A 28 -4.16 25.72 -7.74
CA CYS A 28 -5.25 26.01 -6.82
C CYS A 28 -4.98 27.29 -6.04
N ARG A 29 -6.01 28.10 -5.81
CA ARG A 29 -5.99 29.21 -4.85
C ARG A 29 -6.01 28.70 -3.41
N SER A 30 -5.56 29.52 -2.47
CA SER A 30 -5.54 29.21 -1.02
C SER A 30 -6.89 28.68 -0.48
N ASP A 31 -8.01 29.26 -0.91
CA ASP A 31 -9.37 28.91 -0.45
C ASP A 31 -9.80 27.45 -0.74
N GLY A 32 -9.23 26.84 -1.79
CA GLY A 32 -9.61 25.52 -2.28
C GLY A 32 -8.64 24.39 -1.90
N LEU A 33 -7.50 24.75 -1.31
CA LEU A 33 -6.34 23.87 -1.15
C LEU A 33 -6.66 22.61 -0.31
N GLY A 34 -7.28 22.78 0.86
CA GLY A 34 -7.65 21.66 1.73
C GLY A 34 -8.65 20.69 1.08
N ARG A 35 -9.60 21.22 0.30
CA ARG A 35 -10.58 20.39 -0.42
C ARG A 35 -9.94 19.60 -1.55
N MET A 36 -8.97 20.20 -2.25
CA MET A 36 -8.18 19.53 -3.28
C MET A 36 -7.35 18.39 -2.69
N TYR A 37 -6.65 18.63 -1.57
CA TYR A 37 -5.92 17.58 -0.87
C TYR A 37 -6.81 16.43 -0.42
N ALA A 38 -8.04 16.72 0.02
CA ALA A 38 -9.00 15.67 0.36
C ALA A 38 -9.39 14.80 -0.85
N VAL A 39 -9.50 15.36 -2.06
CA VAL A 39 -9.75 14.59 -3.30
C VAL A 39 -8.53 13.72 -3.65
N LEU A 40 -7.33 14.32 -3.60
CA LEU A 40 -6.08 13.61 -3.88
C LEU A 40 -5.84 12.46 -2.92
N ARG A 41 -6.05 12.66 -1.61
CA ARG A 41 -5.92 11.63 -0.58
C ARG A 41 -6.95 10.51 -0.76
N LYS A 42 -8.21 10.85 -1.09
CA LYS A 42 -9.24 9.84 -1.39
C LYS A 42 -8.85 8.93 -2.55
N ARG A 43 -8.13 9.46 -3.54
CA ARG A 43 -7.63 8.71 -4.71
C ARG A 43 -6.20 8.18 -4.51
N CYS A 44 -5.67 8.26 -3.29
CA CYS A 44 -4.33 7.85 -2.89
C CYS A 44 -3.23 8.41 -3.79
N ALA A 45 -3.37 9.67 -4.21
CA ALA A 45 -2.30 10.37 -4.91
C ALA A 45 -1.20 10.74 -3.91
N ARG A 46 0.06 10.59 -4.33
CA ARG A 46 1.23 10.99 -3.56
C ARG A 46 1.69 12.37 -4.00
N ILE A 47 1.74 13.32 -3.08
CA ILE A 47 2.25 14.66 -3.37
C ILE A 47 3.77 14.58 -3.49
N VAL A 48 4.31 15.10 -4.59
CA VAL A 48 5.75 15.14 -4.84
C VAL A 48 6.29 16.50 -4.44
N ASN A 49 5.76 17.56 -5.04
CA ASN A 49 6.17 18.94 -4.79
C ASN A 49 4.95 19.85 -4.63
N GLU A 50 5.10 20.89 -3.82
CA GLU A 50 4.14 21.97 -3.62
C GLU A 50 4.90 23.29 -3.68
N ASP A 51 4.64 24.09 -4.71
CA ASP A 51 5.29 25.38 -4.93
C ASP A 51 4.24 26.50 -4.92
N MET A 52 4.53 27.61 -4.24
CA MET A 52 3.69 28.80 -4.27
C MET A 52 4.18 29.79 -5.34
N ARG A 53 3.27 30.28 -6.19
CA ARG A 53 3.57 31.35 -7.16
C ARG A 53 3.27 32.70 -6.53
N GLU A 54 4.34 33.38 -6.10
CA GLU A 54 4.27 34.75 -5.61
C GLU A 54 3.75 35.69 -6.70
N GLY A 55 2.63 36.36 -6.43
CA GLY A 55 1.95 37.29 -7.34
C GLY A 55 0.50 36.95 -7.64
N GLU A 56 0.14 35.66 -7.71
CA GLU A 56 -1.25 35.22 -8.03
C GLU A 56 -1.94 34.51 -6.86
N GLU A 57 -1.26 34.36 -5.71
CA GLU A 57 -1.75 33.61 -4.53
C GLU A 57 -2.22 32.18 -4.88
N CYS A 58 -1.56 31.57 -5.87
CA CYS A 58 -1.85 30.23 -6.35
C CYS A 58 -0.72 29.25 -6.00
N PHE A 59 -1.12 28.04 -5.67
CA PHE A 59 -0.25 26.90 -5.41
C PHE A 59 -0.21 26.00 -6.64
N VAL A 60 0.99 25.66 -7.09
CA VAL A 60 1.27 24.67 -8.12
C VAL A 60 1.65 23.38 -7.41
N ILE A 61 0.84 22.33 -7.60
CA ILE A 61 1.00 21.07 -6.90
C ILE A 61 1.25 19.97 -7.91
N HIS A 62 2.37 19.28 -7.71
CA HIS A 62 2.78 18.13 -8.49
C HIS A 62 2.53 16.86 -7.67
N ALA A 63 1.69 15.98 -8.18
CA ALA A 63 1.34 14.73 -7.51
C ALA A 63 1.42 13.53 -8.46
N ARG A 64 1.81 12.37 -7.93
CA ARG A 64 1.68 11.09 -8.62
C ARG A 64 0.33 10.46 -8.30
N LEU A 65 -0.41 10.11 -9.33
CA LEU A 65 -1.74 9.51 -9.22
C LEU A 65 -1.79 8.18 -9.98
N PRO A 66 -2.26 7.08 -9.36
CA PRO A 66 -2.50 5.83 -10.08
C PRO A 66 -3.51 6.02 -11.21
N VAL A 67 -3.20 5.50 -12.40
CA VAL A 67 -4.09 5.60 -13.58
C VAL A 67 -5.48 5.02 -13.29
N VAL A 68 -5.54 3.91 -12.54
CA VAL A 68 -6.80 3.24 -12.15
C VAL A 68 -7.70 4.17 -11.32
N GLU A 69 -7.12 5.09 -10.55
CA GLU A 69 -7.83 6.03 -9.68
C GLU A 69 -8.01 7.42 -10.30
N SER A 70 -7.53 7.66 -11.51
CA SER A 70 -7.65 8.94 -12.20
C SER A 70 -9.03 9.19 -12.83
N PHE A 71 -9.83 8.14 -13.03
CA PHE A 71 -11.11 8.24 -13.69
C PHE A 71 -12.09 9.11 -12.88
N GLY A 72 -12.60 10.17 -13.50
CA GLY A 72 -13.50 11.12 -12.84
C GLY A 72 -12.82 12.12 -11.88
N LEU A 73 -11.48 12.23 -11.91
CA LEU A 73 -10.75 13.20 -11.07
C LEU A 73 -11.25 14.64 -11.30
N THR A 74 -11.40 15.04 -12.55
CA THR A 74 -11.86 16.38 -12.93
C THR A 74 -13.22 16.72 -12.32
N ASP A 75 -14.16 15.77 -12.35
CA ASP A 75 -15.51 15.97 -11.82
C ASP A 75 -15.49 16.08 -10.30
N ASP A 76 -14.69 15.26 -9.63
CA ASP A 76 -14.54 15.31 -8.18
C ASP A 76 -13.88 16.61 -7.71
N LEU A 77 -12.84 17.06 -8.41
CA LEU A 77 -12.21 18.35 -8.14
C LEU A 77 -13.21 19.48 -8.34
N ARG A 78 -13.89 19.56 -9.50
CA ARG A 78 -14.88 20.60 -9.78
C ARG A 78 -16.02 20.63 -8.76
N LYS A 79 -16.55 19.45 -8.38
CA LYS A 79 -17.65 19.35 -7.40
C LYS A 79 -17.23 19.76 -5.99
N ARG A 80 -16.02 19.39 -5.54
CA ARG A 80 -15.56 19.67 -4.18
C ARG A 80 -14.98 21.07 -4.01
N THR A 81 -14.36 21.64 -5.04
CA THR A 81 -13.72 22.97 -4.97
C THR A 81 -14.51 24.05 -5.67
N SER A 82 -15.73 23.78 -6.12
CA SER A 82 -16.59 24.71 -6.87
C SER A 82 -15.92 25.30 -8.12
N GLY A 83 -14.93 24.59 -8.68
CA GLY A 83 -14.15 25.04 -9.83
C GLY A 83 -13.02 26.02 -9.51
N GLN A 84 -12.63 26.20 -8.24
CA GLN A 84 -11.47 27.03 -7.86
C GLN A 84 -10.12 26.36 -8.15
N VAL A 85 -10.11 25.05 -8.36
CA VAL A 85 -8.94 24.31 -8.84
C VAL A 85 -8.98 24.30 -10.37
N SER A 86 -7.83 24.53 -10.99
CA SER A 86 -7.69 24.45 -12.44
C SER A 86 -8.03 23.04 -12.96
N MET A 87 -8.26 22.94 -14.27
CA MET A 87 -8.35 21.64 -14.91
C MET A 87 -7.04 20.86 -14.68
N PRO A 88 -7.10 19.60 -14.16
CA PRO A 88 -5.91 18.80 -13.95
C PRO A 88 -5.19 18.50 -15.26
N GLN A 89 -3.89 18.77 -15.32
CA GLN A 89 -3.05 18.29 -16.42
C GLN A 89 -2.46 16.94 -16.04
N LEU A 90 -2.83 15.89 -16.80
CA LEU A 90 -2.38 14.52 -16.57
C LEU A 90 -1.30 14.17 -17.61
N ARG A 91 -0.06 13.97 -17.17
CA ARG A 91 1.06 13.50 -17.98
C ARG A 91 1.35 12.03 -17.62
N PRO A 92 1.64 11.14 -18.59
CA PRO A 92 2.13 9.79 -18.28
C PRO A 92 3.44 9.85 -17.47
N GLY A 93 3.41 9.36 -16.23
CA GLY A 93 4.55 9.37 -15.28
C GLY A 93 5.31 8.05 -15.21
N GLY A 94 5.00 7.10 -16.11
CA GLY A 94 5.65 5.80 -16.19
C GLY A 94 5.04 4.75 -15.27
N TRP A 95 5.91 3.91 -14.72
CA TRP A 95 5.55 2.72 -13.96
C TRP A 95 6.19 2.77 -12.57
N GLU A 96 5.40 2.49 -11.54
CA GLU A 96 5.85 2.44 -10.15
C GLU A 96 5.57 1.04 -9.58
N VAL A 97 6.58 0.46 -8.94
CA VAL A 97 6.44 -0.83 -8.26
C VAL A 97 5.79 -0.56 -6.91
N LEU A 98 4.68 -1.24 -6.63
CA LEU A 98 4.10 -1.23 -5.30
C LEU A 98 4.90 -2.14 -4.39
N ASP A 99 5.24 -1.67 -3.19
CA ASP A 99 5.98 -2.46 -2.21
C ASP A 99 5.15 -3.55 -1.54
N ILE A 100 3.83 -3.50 -1.73
CA ILE A 100 2.85 -4.41 -1.15
C ILE A 100 2.64 -5.62 -2.07
N ASP A 101 2.73 -6.84 -1.52
CA ASP A 101 2.41 -8.06 -2.25
C ASP A 101 0.90 -8.38 -2.18
N PRO A 102 0.15 -8.28 -3.30
CA PRO A 102 -1.29 -8.56 -3.30
C PRO A 102 -1.64 -10.04 -3.12
N LEU A 103 -0.69 -10.94 -3.38
CA LEU A 103 -0.86 -12.39 -3.29
C LEU A 103 -0.26 -12.97 -2.02
N GLN A 104 0.15 -12.13 -1.06
CA GLN A 104 0.71 -12.59 0.21
C GLN A 104 -0.20 -13.65 0.83
N ARG A 105 0.37 -14.84 1.02
CA ARG A 105 -0.31 -16.01 1.57
C ARG A 105 -0.03 -16.10 3.06
N ASP A 106 -1.04 -16.50 3.81
CA ASP A 106 -0.86 -16.87 5.21
C ASP A 106 -0.05 -18.17 5.33
N ALA A 107 0.40 -18.49 6.55
CA ALA A 107 1.03 -19.78 6.86
C ALA A 107 0.17 -21.01 6.47
N SER A 108 -1.14 -20.83 6.28
CA SER A 108 -2.09 -21.84 5.82
C SER A 108 -2.16 -21.99 4.28
N GLY A 109 -1.37 -21.22 3.53
CA GLY A 109 -1.33 -21.26 2.06
C GLY A 109 -2.49 -20.57 1.35
N LYS A 110 -3.48 -20.05 2.10
CA LYS A 110 -4.58 -19.21 1.58
C LYS A 110 -4.10 -17.78 1.36
N ILE A 111 -4.71 -17.07 0.40
CA ILE A 111 -4.49 -15.62 0.24
C ILE A 111 -4.93 -14.96 1.54
N ALA A 112 -4.03 -14.21 2.18
CA ALA A 112 -4.23 -13.69 3.52
C ALA A 112 -5.47 -12.78 3.61
N VAL A 113 -6.57 -13.25 4.20
CA VAL A 113 -7.70 -12.38 4.56
C VAL A 113 -7.31 -11.74 5.88
N LEU A 114 -7.04 -10.43 5.89
CA LEU A 114 -6.33 -9.81 7.00
C LEU A 114 -7.23 -9.59 8.22
N GLY A 115 -6.75 -10.11 9.34
CA GLY A 115 -7.12 -9.70 10.70
C GLY A 115 -5.98 -9.98 11.68
N GLU A 116 -5.24 -11.09 11.52
CA GLU A 116 -4.28 -11.52 12.56
C GLU A 116 -2.93 -12.08 12.06
N THR A 117 -2.86 -12.57 10.81
CA THR A 117 -1.71 -13.34 10.28
C THR A 117 -0.66 -12.49 9.57
N HIS A 118 -1.05 -11.32 9.07
CA HIS A 118 -0.18 -10.46 8.25
C HIS A 118 0.95 -9.80 9.04
N ILE A 119 0.66 -9.39 10.29
CA ILE A 119 1.63 -8.75 11.18
C ILE A 119 2.71 -9.76 11.58
N LYS A 120 2.32 -10.99 11.97
CA LYS A 120 3.26 -12.05 12.38
C LYS A 120 4.15 -12.52 11.24
N MET A 121 3.64 -12.55 10.01
CA MET A 121 4.42 -12.92 8.82
C MET A 121 5.37 -11.80 8.38
N TRP A 122 4.93 -10.53 8.45
CA TRP A 122 5.78 -9.36 8.18
C TRP A 122 6.90 -9.24 9.21
N GLN A 123 6.60 -9.39 10.52
CA GLN A 123 7.61 -9.44 11.58
C GLN A 123 8.64 -10.56 11.34
N ARG A 124 8.18 -11.77 10.97
CA ARG A 124 9.08 -12.87 10.59
C ARG A 124 9.96 -12.56 9.37
N GLN A 125 9.43 -11.89 8.35
CA GLN A 125 10.21 -11.48 7.19
C GLN A 125 11.24 -10.38 7.56
N GLN A 126 10.87 -9.42 8.39
CA GLN A 126 11.78 -8.38 8.89
C GLN A 126 12.88 -8.97 9.78
N GLU A 127 12.55 -9.93 10.65
CA GLU A 127 13.52 -10.66 11.46
C GLU A 127 14.45 -11.53 10.60
N ALA A 128 13.93 -12.19 9.56
CA ALA A 128 14.74 -12.97 8.63
C ALA A 128 15.70 -12.06 7.82
N LEU A 129 15.23 -10.90 7.36
CA LEU A 129 16.06 -9.90 6.68
C LEU A 129 17.09 -9.28 7.62
N LYS A 130 16.74 -9.01 8.90
CA LYS A 130 17.70 -8.58 9.92
C LYS A 130 18.76 -9.64 10.19
N LYS A 131 18.38 -10.92 10.29
CA LYS A 131 19.33 -12.04 10.47
C LYS A 131 20.27 -12.20 9.28
N LEU A 132 19.76 -12.06 8.06
CA LEU A 132 20.58 -12.06 6.83
C LEU A 132 21.53 -10.85 6.77
N LYS A 133 21.10 -9.67 7.24
CA LYS A 133 21.97 -8.49 7.35
C LYS A 133 23.05 -8.67 8.42
N LEU A 134 22.72 -9.23 9.59
CA LEU A 134 23.69 -9.55 10.65
C LEU A 134 24.74 -10.55 10.17
N GLN A 135 24.32 -11.60 9.46
CA GLN A 135 25.24 -12.58 8.87
C GLN A 135 26.20 -11.97 7.85
N ASN A 136 25.78 -10.93 7.12
CA ASN A 136 26.67 -10.22 6.19
C ASN A 136 27.64 -9.27 6.90
N THR A 137 27.29 -8.77 8.09
CA THR A 137 28.19 -7.96 8.93
C THR A 137 29.22 -8.81 9.67
N GLU A 138 28.84 -10.04 10.08
CA GLU A 138 29.77 -11.00 10.69
C GLU A 138 30.85 -11.53 9.73
N VAL A 139 30.65 -11.40 8.40
CA VAL A 139 31.65 -11.74 7.38
C VAL A 139 32.65 -10.61 7.15
N THR A 140 32.36 -9.37 7.57
CA THR A 140 33.26 -8.21 7.39
C THR A 140 34.10 -7.84 8.61
N ASP A 141 33.76 -8.33 9.81
CA ASP A 141 34.41 -7.88 11.06
C ASP A 141 35.16 -9.01 11.80
N ALA A 142 35.90 -9.84 11.06
CA ALA A 142 36.94 -10.70 11.62
C ALA A 142 38.29 -9.94 11.75
N ALA A 143 38.28 -8.73 12.31
CA ALA A 143 39.48 -8.02 12.75
C ALA A 143 39.14 -6.92 13.77
N GLY A 144 39.42 -7.16 15.05
CA GLY A 144 39.57 -6.11 16.06
C GLY A 144 38.79 -6.30 17.36
N GLN A 145 39.49 -6.67 18.44
CA GLN A 145 39.03 -6.63 19.83
C GLN A 145 38.93 -5.19 20.34
N ASN A 146 37.97 -4.89 21.24
CA ASN A 146 38.24 -4.43 22.62
C ASN A 146 36.96 -4.01 23.39
N ASP A 147 37.05 -4.20 24.70
CA ASP A 147 36.05 -4.09 25.78
C ASP A 147 35.42 -2.70 26.04
N ALA A 148 34.16 -2.68 26.49
CA ALA A 148 33.66 -1.77 27.53
C ALA A 148 32.28 -2.21 28.10
N GLN A 149 32.13 -2.08 29.42
CA GLN A 149 30.99 -2.48 30.27
C GLN A 149 29.64 -1.78 30.02
N PRO A 150 28.52 -2.36 30.52
CA PRO A 150 27.17 -1.81 30.37
C PRO A 150 26.82 -0.78 31.46
N SER A 151 26.28 0.37 31.07
CA SER A 151 25.65 1.33 31.98
C SER A 151 24.12 1.37 31.77
N SER A 152 23.42 1.27 32.90
CA SER A 152 21.97 1.34 33.20
C SER A 152 20.99 1.97 32.19
N PRO A 153 19.75 1.42 32.07
CA PRO A 153 18.65 2.05 31.34
C PRO A 153 18.00 3.17 32.18
N ILE A 154 17.72 4.31 31.54
CA ILE A 154 16.99 5.43 32.14
C ILE A 154 15.66 5.61 31.37
N SER A 155 14.58 5.68 32.18
CA SER A 155 13.22 6.20 31.98
C SER A 155 12.30 5.58 30.92
N ASP A 156 11.41 4.71 31.42
CA ASP A 156 10.11 4.36 30.85
C ASP A 156 9.11 5.51 31.02
N THR A 157 8.80 6.21 29.94
CA THR A 157 7.57 7.01 29.75
C THR A 157 7.45 7.31 28.26
N ASP A 158 6.73 6.47 27.48
CA ASP A 158 6.16 6.78 26.13
C ASP A 158 5.40 5.58 25.51
N SER A 159 4.60 4.86 26.30
CA SER A 159 4.05 3.54 25.89
C SER A 159 2.63 3.55 25.30
N ASP A 160 1.92 4.68 25.33
CA ASP A 160 0.48 4.73 24.95
C ASP A 160 0.26 5.37 23.57
N ASP A 161 0.93 6.49 23.25
CA ASP A 161 0.82 7.14 21.93
C ASP A 161 1.42 6.28 20.80
N SER A 162 2.44 5.49 21.12
CA SER A 162 3.10 4.59 20.16
C SER A 162 2.20 3.44 19.69
N GLN A 163 1.25 2.98 20.52
CA GLN A 163 0.33 1.90 20.13
C GLN A 163 -0.76 2.38 19.18
N VAL A 164 -1.28 3.60 19.39
CA VAL A 164 -2.33 4.20 18.55
C VAL A 164 -1.79 4.52 17.16
N GLU A 165 -0.57 5.06 17.06
CA GLU A 165 0.09 5.30 15.77
C GLU A 165 0.36 3.99 15.01
N GLU A 166 0.75 2.92 15.72
CA GLU A 166 0.98 1.62 15.11
C GLU A 166 -0.33 0.97 14.61
N GLU A 167 -1.46 1.19 15.30
CA GLU A 167 -2.77 0.70 14.89
C GLU A 167 -3.30 1.42 13.64
N LEU A 168 -3.18 2.76 13.59
CA LEU A 168 -3.60 3.55 12.43
C LEU A 168 -2.79 3.19 11.17
N ALA A 169 -1.47 3.00 11.32
CA ALA A 169 -0.61 2.56 10.23
C ALA A 169 -1.00 1.18 9.68
N LYS A 170 -1.52 0.27 10.53
CA LYS A 170 -2.02 -1.04 10.11
C LYS A 170 -3.28 -0.92 9.26
N ASP A 171 -4.20 -0.05 9.66
CA ASP A 171 -5.47 0.16 8.93
C ASP A 171 -5.26 0.74 7.54
N GLU A 172 -4.29 1.63 7.37
CA GLU A 172 -3.90 2.17 6.05
C GLU A 172 -3.36 1.06 5.14
N ILE A 173 -2.45 0.21 5.66
CA ILE A 173 -1.89 -0.93 4.93
C ILE A 173 -2.99 -1.93 4.53
N ILE A 174 -3.95 -2.20 5.42
CA ILE A 174 -5.10 -3.08 5.15
C ILE A 174 -5.95 -2.50 4.01
N THR A 175 -6.23 -1.20 4.06
CA THR A 175 -7.03 -0.50 3.06
C THR A 175 -6.36 -0.58 1.69
N ASP A 176 -5.05 -0.35 1.63
CA ASP A 176 -4.26 -0.45 0.41
C ASP A 176 -4.23 -1.86 -0.15
N LEU A 177 -4.03 -2.88 0.69
CA LEU A 177 -4.08 -4.28 0.29
C LEU A 177 -5.42 -4.67 -0.35
N ASN A 178 -6.52 -4.28 0.28
CA ASN A 178 -7.86 -4.59 -0.21
C ASN A 178 -8.12 -3.93 -1.58
N ARG A 179 -7.67 -2.70 -1.75
CA ARG A 179 -7.75 -1.97 -3.02
C ARG A 179 -6.95 -2.65 -4.13
N ILE A 180 -5.69 -3.01 -3.89
CA ILE A 180 -4.84 -3.67 -4.88
C ILE A 180 -5.41 -5.04 -5.28
N ARG A 181 -5.97 -5.78 -4.32
CA ARG A 181 -6.68 -7.05 -4.59
C ARG A 181 -7.91 -6.83 -5.46
N GLY A 182 -8.64 -5.73 -5.25
CA GLY A 182 -9.72 -5.28 -6.12
C GLY A 182 -9.25 -5.14 -7.57
N TYR A 183 -8.14 -4.42 -7.81
CA TYR A 183 -7.60 -4.26 -9.17
C TYR A 183 -7.27 -5.60 -9.84
N LEU A 184 -6.63 -6.52 -9.11
CA LEU A 184 -6.28 -7.84 -9.64
C LEU A 184 -7.54 -8.66 -9.99
N LYS A 185 -8.55 -8.63 -9.12
CA LYS A 185 -9.84 -9.29 -9.33
C LYS A 185 -10.56 -8.74 -10.56
N ASP A 186 -10.61 -7.42 -10.71
CA ASP A 186 -11.27 -6.77 -11.85
C ASP A 186 -10.58 -7.07 -13.18
N VAL A 187 -9.25 -7.09 -13.20
CA VAL A 187 -8.47 -7.50 -14.38
C VAL A 187 -8.73 -8.97 -14.71
N ARG A 188 -8.68 -9.87 -13.72
CA ARG A 188 -8.94 -11.31 -13.95
C ARG A 188 -10.36 -11.56 -14.44
N LYS A 189 -11.35 -10.89 -13.86
CA LYS A 189 -12.76 -10.97 -14.27
C LYS A 189 -12.93 -10.56 -15.72
N ARG A 190 -12.37 -9.41 -16.13
CA ARG A 190 -12.44 -8.93 -17.52
C ARG A 190 -11.72 -9.86 -18.50
N LYS A 191 -10.64 -10.50 -18.08
CA LYS A 191 -9.88 -11.45 -18.90
C LYS A 191 -10.46 -12.87 -18.88
N GLY A 192 -11.51 -13.12 -18.09
CA GLY A 192 -12.11 -14.45 -17.94
C GLY A 192 -11.19 -15.48 -17.26
N LEU A 193 -10.20 -15.03 -16.48
CA LEU A 193 -9.33 -15.93 -15.71
C LEU A 193 -10.04 -16.40 -14.45
N ASN A 194 -9.67 -17.60 -13.98
CA ASN A 194 -10.17 -18.15 -12.73
C ASN A 194 -9.88 -17.18 -11.57
N ILE A 195 -10.95 -16.70 -10.96
CA ILE A 195 -10.92 -16.02 -9.68
C ILE A 195 -11.13 -17.16 -8.68
N ASN A 196 -10.11 -17.52 -7.90
CA ASN A 196 -10.19 -18.58 -6.87
C ASN A 196 -11.08 -18.14 -5.68
N GLU A 197 -12.24 -17.56 -5.98
CA GLU A 197 -13.30 -17.25 -5.03
C GLU A 197 -13.96 -18.57 -4.66
N GLN A 198 -13.78 -18.97 -3.41
CA GLN A 198 -14.48 -20.11 -2.85
C GLN A 198 -15.95 -19.70 -2.64
N LEU A 199 -16.79 -19.89 -3.67
CA LEU A 199 -18.21 -19.54 -3.65
C LEU A 199 -18.98 -20.32 -2.58
N VAL A 200 -18.52 -21.53 -2.26
CA VAL A 200 -19.05 -22.38 -1.19
C VAL A 200 -17.89 -23.10 -0.52
N VAL A 201 -17.68 -22.83 0.77
CA VAL A 201 -16.62 -23.47 1.56
C VAL A 201 -17.06 -24.88 1.99
N GLU A 202 -18.32 -25.06 2.37
CA GLU A 202 -18.90 -26.33 2.80
C GLU A 202 -20.39 -26.41 2.41
N GLY A 203 -20.70 -27.02 1.25
CA GLY A 203 -22.09 -27.11 0.76
C GLY A 203 -23.01 -27.97 1.63
N ALA A 204 -22.44 -28.87 2.44
CA ALA A 204 -23.18 -29.78 3.29
C ALA A 204 -23.78 -29.12 4.55
N LYS A 205 -23.24 -27.98 5.01
CA LYS A 205 -23.66 -27.34 6.27
C LYS A 205 -24.72 -26.25 6.10
N GLN A 206 -25.10 -25.89 4.87
CA GLN A 206 -26.11 -24.87 4.60
C GLN A 206 -27.53 -25.26 5.07
N ARG A 207 -27.85 -26.56 5.13
CA ARG A 207 -29.17 -27.02 5.61
C ARG A 207 -29.33 -27.06 7.13
N THR A 208 -28.23 -27.11 7.88
CA THR A 208 -28.25 -27.32 9.35
C THR A 208 -27.99 -26.05 10.16
N LEU A 209 -27.45 -24.99 9.56
CA LEU A 209 -27.15 -23.73 10.25
C LEU A 209 -28.38 -22.86 10.57
N THR A 210 -29.53 -23.07 9.91
CA THR A 210 -30.77 -22.33 10.20
C THR A 210 -31.55 -22.90 11.38
N LYS A 211 -31.13 -24.04 11.95
CA LYS A 211 -31.89 -24.75 13.00
C LYS A 211 -31.43 -24.51 14.43
N ASN A 212 -30.28 -23.87 14.67
CA ASN A 212 -29.86 -23.48 16.01
C ASN A 212 -29.50 -21.99 16.01
N LYS A 213 -30.49 -21.15 16.32
CA LYS A 213 -30.33 -19.76 16.74
C LYS A 213 -31.18 -19.55 17.97
#